data_AF-A0A520HVR9-F1
#
_entry.id   AF-A0A520HVR9-F1
#
_cell.length_a   1.000
_cell.length_b   1.000
_cell.length_c   1.000
_cell.angle_alpha   90.00
_cell.angle_beta   90.00
_cell.angle_gamma   90.00
#
_symmetry.space_group_name_H-M   'P 1'
#
loop_
_entity.id
_entity.type
_entity.pdbx_description
1 polymer ?
#
loop_
_entity_poly.entity_id
_entity_poly.type
_entity_poly.pdbx_seq_one_letter_code
_entity_poly.pdbx_strand_id
1 'polypeptide(L)'
;MILPQDAASPGAGALGVGAFIDEWISAPYPQQRADRAKVVGGLLWLDVQSRALHGRAFVDLAPQQQATLLDALSVPVPVARMVAPVAFMDTLRRLFVLGFYSLPEGKADMWYVGDQPTPGAYPGPTREALSHYAHALDRMGLKIPTA
;
A
#
# COMPACT_ATOMS: atom_id res chain seq x y z
N MET A 1 3.43 14.03 -4.30
CA MET A 1 2.28 13.17 -3.91
C MET A 1 2.74 11.71 -3.86
N ILE A 2 2.15 10.88 -3.00
CA ILE A 2 2.60 9.49 -2.76
C ILE A 2 2.12 8.49 -3.83
N LEU A 3 0.96 8.73 -4.45
CA LEU A 3 0.47 8.01 -5.64
C LEU A 3 -0.41 8.99 -6.45
N PRO A 4 0.15 9.71 -7.45
CA PRO A 4 -0.62 10.64 -8.28
C PRO A 4 -1.52 9.88 -9.27
N GLN A 5 -2.49 10.59 -9.84
CA GLN A 5 -3.30 10.08 -10.95
C GLN A 5 -2.42 9.85 -12.19
N ASP A 6 -2.74 8.82 -12.96
CA ASP A 6 -2.18 8.57 -14.28
C ASP A 6 -3.27 8.16 -15.30
N ALA A 7 -2.86 7.57 -16.42
CA ALA A 7 -3.77 7.13 -17.48
C ALA A 7 -4.58 5.87 -17.13
N ALA A 8 -4.10 5.05 -16.19
CA ALA A 8 -4.70 3.79 -15.80
C ALA A 8 -5.60 3.94 -14.57
N SER A 9 -5.26 4.83 -13.64
CA SER A 9 -5.95 4.90 -12.35
C SER A 9 -6.04 6.32 -11.74
N PRO A 10 -7.06 6.57 -10.88
CA PRO A 10 -7.15 7.80 -10.09
C PRO A 10 -6.01 7.90 -9.07
N GLY A 11 -5.67 9.12 -8.66
CA GLY A 11 -4.69 9.31 -7.57
C GLY A 11 -5.24 8.83 -6.23
N ALA A 12 -4.39 8.23 -5.38
CA ALA A 12 -4.82 7.65 -4.10
C ALA A 12 -5.49 8.66 -3.15
N GLY A 13 -5.15 9.94 -3.27
CA GLY A 13 -5.80 11.03 -2.52
C GLY A 13 -7.28 11.21 -2.85
N ALA A 14 -7.73 10.77 -4.02
CA ALA A 14 -9.14 10.83 -4.44
C ALA A 14 -9.97 9.62 -3.94
N LEU A 15 -9.32 8.54 -3.49
CA LEU A 15 -9.96 7.25 -3.21
C LEU A 15 -10.11 6.93 -1.71
N GLY A 16 -10.07 7.94 -0.83
CA GLY A 16 -10.27 7.74 0.61
C GLY A 16 -9.16 6.93 1.32
N VAL A 17 -8.01 6.71 0.67
CA VAL A 17 -6.87 5.95 1.24
C VAL A 17 -6.39 6.54 2.56
N GLY A 18 -6.55 7.85 2.77
CA GLY A 18 -6.29 8.49 4.07
C GLY A 18 -7.10 7.90 5.23
N ALA A 19 -8.38 7.59 5.01
CA ALA A 19 -9.24 6.97 6.03
C ALA A 19 -8.82 5.52 6.32
N PHE A 20 -8.41 4.77 5.29
CA PHE A 20 -7.81 3.45 5.49
C PHE A 20 -6.55 3.51 6.37
N ILE A 21 -5.68 4.50 6.15
CA ILE A 21 -4.47 4.68 6.96
C ILE A 21 -4.83 5.01 8.41
N ASP A 22 -5.81 5.88 8.63
CA ASP A 22 -6.28 6.24 9.99
C ASP A 22 -6.81 5.01 10.76
N GLU A 23 -7.59 4.16 10.09
CA GLU A 23 -8.06 2.89 10.64
C GLU A 23 -6.88 1.93 10.91
N TRP A 24 -5.98 1.77 9.94
CA TRP A 24 -4.79 0.92 10.08
C TRP A 24 -3.96 1.28 11.30
N ILE A 25 -3.66 2.57 11.51
CA ILE A 25 -2.85 3.01 12.65
C ILE A 25 -3.64 3.10 13.96
N SER A 26 -4.95 2.86 13.94
CA SER A 26 -5.81 2.81 15.14
C SER A 26 -5.99 1.37 15.65
N ALA A 27 -5.74 0.38 14.80
CA ALA A 27 -5.85 -1.03 15.17
C ALA A 27 -4.81 -1.44 16.25
N PRO A 28 -5.19 -2.31 17.20
CA PRO A 28 -4.38 -2.61 18.39
C PRO A 28 -3.24 -3.61 18.14
N TYR A 29 -3.08 -4.11 16.91
CA TYR A 29 -2.13 -5.16 16.57
C TYR A 29 -0.67 -4.66 16.59
N PRO A 30 0.33 -5.52 16.89
CA PRO A 30 1.72 -5.09 17.09
C PRO A 30 2.31 -4.29 15.92
N GLN A 31 2.06 -4.71 14.68
CA GLN A 31 2.54 -4.01 13.49
C GLN A 31 1.90 -2.62 13.34
N GLN A 32 0.58 -2.55 13.53
CA GLN A 32 -0.21 -1.33 13.42
C GLN A 32 0.18 -0.31 14.50
N ARG A 33 0.45 -0.76 15.73
CA ARG A 33 1.00 0.10 16.79
C ARG A 33 2.39 0.64 16.44
N ALA A 34 3.25 -0.20 15.85
CA ALA A 34 4.59 0.22 15.42
C ALA A 34 4.52 1.22 14.26
N ASP A 35 3.63 1.01 13.30
CA ASP A 35 3.39 1.94 12.19
C ASP A 35 2.76 3.24 12.71
N ARG A 36 1.81 3.19 13.65
CA ARG A 36 1.22 4.36 14.31
C ARG A 36 2.29 5.28 14.90
N ALA A 37 3.23 4.72 15.66
CA ALA A 37 4.29 5.50 16.29
C ALA A 37 5.12 6.28 15.25
N LYS A 38 5.41 5.66 14.10
CA LYS A 38 6.14 6.30 12.99
C LYS A 38 5.29 7.35 12.29
N VAL A 39 4.05 7.02 11.93
CA VAL A 39 3.15 7.90 11.19
C VAL A 39 2.85 9.16 12.00
N VAL A 40 2.41 9.02 13.25
CA VAL A 40 2.10 10.16 14.11
C VAL A 40 3.35 10.99 14.41
N GLY A 41 4.48 10.33 14.70
CA GLY A 41 5.75 11.03 14.94
C GLY A 41 6.24 11.83 13.73
N GLY A 42 6.07 11.27 12.52
CA GLY A 42 6.43 11.93 11.27
C GLY A 42 5.51 13.09 10.88
N LEU A 43 4.20 12.96 11.10
CA LEU A 43 3.25 14.05 10.93
C LEU A 43 3.57 15.22 11.87
N LEU A 44 3.88 14.94 13.13
CA LEU A 44 4.35 15.96 14.07
C LEU A 44 5.67 16.60 13.60
N TRP A 45 6.61 15.78 13.10
CA TRP A 45 7.88 16.28 12.58
C TRP A 45 7.67 17.25 11.41
N LEU A 46 6.80 16.92 10.45
CA LEU A 46 6.47 17.80 9.32
C LEU A 46 5.97 19.16 9.82
N ASP A 47 5.09 19.13 10.82
CA ASP A 47 4.48 20.31 11.38
C ASP A 47 5.47 21.17 12.18
N VAL A 48 6.43 20.55 12.88
CA VAL A 48 7.53 21.24 13.56
C VAL A 48 8.49 21.87 12.54
N GLN A 49 8.90 21.14 11.50
CA GLN A 49 9.80 21.68 10.47
C GLN A 49 9.16 22.82 9.68
N SER A 50 7.87 22.69 9.36
CA SER A 50 7.11 23.72 8.66
C SER A 50 7.07 25.02 9.46
N ARG A 51 6.80 24.93 10.78
CA ARG A 51 6.83 26.10 11.66
C ARG A 51 8.22 26.69 11.79
N ALA A 52 9.25 25.86 11.90
CA ALA A 52 10.64 26.31 12.02
C ALA A 52 11.12 27.05 10.77
N LEU A 53 10.76 26.59 9.57
CA LEU A 53 11.26 27.15 8.30
C LEU A 53 10.36 28.27 7.75
N HIS A 54 9.06 28.23 8.04
CA HIS A 54 8.05 29.06 7.36
C HIS A 54 7.02 29.68 8.30
N GLY A 55 7.10 29.43 9.61
CA GLY A 55 6.20 30.02 10.62
C GLY A 55 4.75 29.53 10.56
N ARG A 56 4.45 28.48 9.80
CA ARG A 56 3.08 27.96 9.58
C ARG A 56 3.03 26.44 9.70
N ALA A 57 1.85 25.88 9.94
CA ALA A 57 1.65 24.43 9.90
C ALA A 57 1.87 23.90 8.46
N PHE A 58 2.18 22.61 8.31
CA PHE A 58 2.51 22.03 7.00
C PHE A 58 1.38 22.20 5.99
N VAL A 59 0.13 22.01 6.43
CA VAL A 59 -1.07 22.12 5.59
C VAL A 59 -1.33 23.53 5.06
N ASP A 60 -0.79 24.56 5.73
CA ASP A 60 -0.97 25.98 5.37
C ASP A 60 0.18 26.52 4.49
N LEU A 61 1.15 25.68 4.16
CA LEU A 61 2.28 26.04 3.31
C LEU A 61 1.87 26.11 1.83
N ALA A 62 2.61 26.90 1.06
CA ALA A 62 2.48 26.87 -0.40
C ALA A 62 2.90 25.48 -0.93
N PRO A 63 2.31 25.00 -2.05
CA PRO A 63 2.63 23.67 -2.59
C PRO A 63 4.12 23.43 -2.83
N GLN A 64 4.87 24.45 -3.26
CA GLN A 64 6.32 24.36 -3.47
C GLN A 64 7.11 24.18 -2.15
N GLN A 65 6.63 24.77 -1.05
CA GLN A 65 7.22 24.60 0.28
C GLN A 65 6.94 23.20 0.83
N GLN A 66 5.70 22.70 0.65
CA GLN A 66 5.34 21.34 0.99
C GLN A 66 6.19 20.32 0.21
N ALA A 67 6.35 20.52 -1.10
CA ALA A 67 7.16 19.66 -1.96
C ALA A 67 8.60 19.58 -1.46
N THR A 68 9.24 20.73 -1.21
CA THR A 68 10.62 20.79 -0.68
C THR A 68 10.80 19.98 0.61
N LEU A 69 9.85 20.07 1.55
CA LEU A 69 9.88 19.30 2.79
C LEU A 69 9.71 17.80 2.56
N LEU A 70 8.81 17.40 1.66
CA LEU A 70 8.59 15.99 1.32
C LEU A 70 9.75 15.38 0.52
N ASP A 71 10.40 16.17 -0.34
CA ASP A 71 11.57 15.74 -1.11
C ASP A 71 12.76 15.43 -0.19
N ALA A 72 12.93 16.20 0.89
CA ALA A 72 13.93 15.91 1.92
C ALA A 72 13.70 14.56 2.64
N LEU A 73 12.50 13.99 2.55
CA LEU A 73 12.15 12.67 3.10
C LEU A 73 12.29 11.54 2.06
N SER A 74 12.82 11.82 0.88
CA SER A 74 12.90 10.90 -0.26
C SER A 74 14.35 10.50 -0.56
N VAL A 75 15.13 10.19 0.48
CA VAL A 75 16.55 9.80 0.34
C VAL A 75 16.77 8.33 0.69
N PRO A 76 17.62 7.59 -0.06
CA PRO A 76 17.86 6.17 0.20
C PRO A 76 18.67 5.93 1.48
N VAL A 77 19.56 6.85 1.83
CA VAL A 77 20.41 6.76 3.03
C VAL A 77 20.31 8.09 3.80
N PRO A 78 19.48 8.17 4.85
CA PRO A 78 19.38 9.38 5.65
C PRO A 78 20.59 9.56 6.58
N VAL A 79 20.96 10.82 6.82
CA VAL A 79 21.84 11.18 7.94
C VAL A 79 21.15 10.85 9.28
N ALA A 80 21.93 10.66 10.35
CA ALA A 80 21.42 10.15 11.64
C ALA A 80 20.15 10.86 12.16
N ARG A 81 20.09 12.20 12.09
CA ARG A 81 18.91 12.98 12.55
C ARG A 81 17.65 12.80 11.68
N MET A 82 17.82 12.35 10.43
CA MET A 82 16.75 12.17 9.44
C MET A 82 16.27 10.72 9.36
N VAL A 83 16.87 9.78 10.11
CA VAL A 83 16.49 8.35 10.07
C VAL A 83 15.01 8.16 10.39
N ALA A 84 14.51 8.72 11.49
CA ALA A 84 13.11 8.58 11.87
C ALA A 84 12.13 9.29 10.92
N PRO A 85 12.37 10.55 10.50
CA PRO A 85 11.54 11.22 9.48
C PRO A 85 11.47 10.47 8.15
N VAL A 86 12.59 9.95 7.65
CA VAL A 86 12.60 9.18 6.40
C VAL A 86 11.86 7.85 6.57
N ALA A 87 12.08 7.14 7.68
CA ALA A 87 11.35 5.90 7.98
C ALA A 87 9.83 6.11 8.11
N PHE A 88 9.39 7.27 8.61
CA PHE A 88 7.99 7.70 8.57
C PHE A 88 7.48 7.72 7.13
N MET A 89 8.18 8.45 6.25
CA MET A 89 7.72 8.65 4.88
C MET A 89 7.70 7.33 4.10
N ASP A 90 8.69 6.46 4.32
CA ASP A 90 8.70 5.11 3.74
C ASP A 90 7.51 4.27 4.22
N THR A 91 7.19 4.35 5.52
CA THR A 91 6.01 3.67 6.10
C THR A 91 4.73 4.22 5.48
N LEU A 92 4.60 5.54 5.39
CA LEU A 92 3.42 6.19 4.82
C LEU A 92 3.23 5.81 3.35
N ARG A 93 4.30 5.87 2.53
CA ARG A 93 4.25 5.44 1.12
C ARG A 93 3.77 4.00 0.98
N ARG A 94 4.33 3.09 1.78
CA ARG A 94 3.93 1.68 1.78
C ARG A 94 2.45 1.50 2.14
N LEU A 95 1.94 2.23 3.14
CA LEU A 95 0.53 2.15 3.51
C LEU A 95 -0.41 2.71 2.45
N PHE A 96 0.00 3.77 1.74
CA PHE A 96 -0.76 4.28 0.59
C PHE A 96 -0.84 3.23 -0.53
N VAL A 97 0.27 2.58 -0.87
CA VAL A 97 0.30 1.49 -1.86
C VAL A 97 -0.59 0.33 -1.40
N LEU A 98 -0.46 -0.10 -0.15
CA LEU A 98 -1.27 -1.17 0.41
C LEU A 98 -2.77 -0.85 0.35
N GLY A 99 -3.16 0.35 0.77
CA GLY A 99 -4.56 0.79 0.75
C GLY A 99 -5.10 0.92 -0.67
N PHE A 100 -4.34 1.55 -1.56
CA PHE A 100 -4.75 1.77 -2.95
C PHE A 100 -5.02 0.45 -3.70
N TYR A 101 -4.07 -0.49 -3.66
CA TYR A 101 -4.20 -1.78 -4.35
C TYR A 101 -5.16 -2.77 -3.67
N SER A 102 -5.74 -2.39 -2.53
CA SER A 102 -6.85 -3.12 -1.91
C SER A 102 -8.23 -2.68 -2.42
N LEU A 103 -8.32 -1.53 -3.10
CA LEU A 103 -9.55 -0.97 -3.66
C LEU A 103 -9.84 -1.53 -5.07
N PRO A 104 -11.10 -1.47 -5.56
CA PRO A 104 -11.46 -1.89 -6.90
C PRO A 104 -10.61 -1.24 -8.00
N GLU A 105 -10.33 0.06 -7.87
CA GLU A 105 -9.52 0.82 -8.84
C GLU A 105 -8.08 0.32 -8.90
N GLY A 106 -7.45 0.09 -7.75
CA GLY A 106 -6.09 -0.45 -7.70
C GLY A 106 -6.03 -1.90 -8.18
N LYS A 107 -7.03 -2.73 -7.84
CA LYS A 107 -7.13 -4.10 -8.38
C LYS A 107 -7.25 -4.11 -9.90
N ALA A 108 -8.06 -3.22 -10.45
CA ALA A 108 -8.21 -3.06 -11.90
C ALA A 108 -6.89 -2.61 -12.56
N ASP A 109 -6.16 -1.68 -11.94
CA ASP A 109 -4.84 -1.22 -12.40
C ASP A 109 -3.81 -2.36 -12.47
N MET A 110 -3.83 -3.28 -11.49
CA MET A 110 -3.01 -4.50 -11.51
C MET A 110 -3.49 -5.60 -12.46
N TRP A 111 -4.61 -5.38 -13.18
CA TRP A 111 -5.31 -6.44 -13.93
C TRP A 111 -5.68 -7.65 -13.06
N TYR A 112 -5.97 -7.43 -11.78
CA TYR A 112 -6.36 -8.48 -10.86
C TYR A 112 -7.80 -8.94 -11.14
N VAL A 113 -7.94 -10.16 -11.65
CA VAL A 113 -9.23 -10.79 -12.01
C VAL A 113 -9.81 -11.68 -10.89
N GLY A 114 -9.19 -11.71 -9.71
CA GLY A 114 -9.65 -12.49 -8.56
C GLY A 114 -10.79 -11.83 -7.78
N ASP A 115 -11.06 -12.34 -6.57
CA ASP A 115 -12.15 -11.93 -5.67
C ASP A 115 -13.54 -11.87 -6.32
N GLN A 116 -13.73 -12.59 -7.43
CA GLN A 116 -15.03 -12.74 -8.06
C GLN A 116 -15.80 -13.84 -7.34
N PRO A 117 -16.93 -13.53 -6.69
CA PRO A 117 -17.73 -14.56 -6.05
C PRO A 117 -18.23 -15.52 -7.11
N THR A 118 -17.98 -16.82 -6.91
CA THR A 118 -18.57 -17.88 -7.76
C THR A 118 -19.92 -18.26 -7.17
N PRO A 119 -21.04 -18.06 -7.89
CA PRO A 119 -22.35 -18.46 -7.40
C PRO A 119 -22.45 -19.99 -7.29
N GLY A 120 -23.03 -20.48 -6.19
CA GLY A 120 -23.30 -21.90 -6.00
C GLY A 120 -22.10 -22.71 -5.52
N ALA A 121 -22.16 -24.03 -5.70
CA ALA A 121 -21.08 -24.92 -5.32
C ALA A 121 -19.84 -24.66 -6.19
N TYR A 122 -18.66 -24.71 -5.59
CA TYR A 122 -17.41 -24.62 -6.33
C TYR A 122 -17.39 -25.69 -7.43
N PRO A 123 -17.32 -25.31 -8.72
CA PRO A 123 -17.46 -26.27 -9.83
C PRO A 123 -16.28 -27.24 -9.94
N GLY A 124 -15.22 -27.03 -9.17
CA GLY A 124 -13.98 -27.78 -9.27
C GLY A 124 -13.17 -27.39 -10.52
N PRO A 125 -12.02 -28.05 -10.73
CA PRO A 125 -11.22 -27.85 -11.94
C PRO A 125 -11.99 -28.30 -13.19
N THR A 126 -11.71 -27.67 -14.34
CA THR A 126 -12.29 -28.09 -15.62
C THR A 126 -11.83 -29.50 -16.00
N ARG A 127 -12.59 -30.19 -16.85
CA ARG A 127 -12.17 -31.50 -17.38
C ARG A 127 -10.82 -31.43 -18.08
N GLU A 128 -10.58 -30.35 -18.83
CA GLU A 128 -9.29 -30.10 -19.49
C GLU A 128 -8.15 -29.94 -18.47
N ALA A 129 -8.35 -29.16 -17.41
CA ALA A 129 -7.37 -29.03 -16.34
C ALA A 129 -7.09 -30.37 -15.64
N LEU A 130 -8.12 -31.19 -15.39
CA LEU A 130 -7.97 -32.54 -14.83
C LEU A 130 -7.19 -33.47 -15.77
N SER A 131 -7.46 -33.44 -17.08
CA SER A 131 -6.72 -34.21 -18.08
C SER A 131 -5.26 -33.77 -18.17
N HIS A 132 -5.00 -32.46 -18.17
CA HIS A 132 -3.66 -31.91 -18.15
C HIS A 132 -2.89 -32.36 -16.89
N TYR A 133 -3.53 -32.29 -15.72
CA TYR A 133 -2.95 -32.73 -14.46
C TYR A 133 -2.66 -34.24 -14.46
N ALA A 134 -3.59 -35.06 -14.95
CA ALA A 134 -3.40 -36.51 -15.09
C ALA A 134 -2.17 -36.84 -15.95
N HIS A 135 -2.04 -36.17 -17.10
CA HIS A 135 -0.90 -36.35 -17.99
C HIS A 135 0.42 -35.90 -17.35
N ALA A 136 0.41 -34.82 -16.56
CA ALA A 136 1.59 -34.36 -15.83
C ALA A 136 2.05 -35.39 -14.78
N LEU A 137 1.11 -36.02 -14.05
CA LEU A 137 1.42 -37.06 -13.08
C LEU A 137 1.98 -38.33 -13.72
N ASP A 138 1.38 -38.78 -14.83
CA ASP A 138 1.83 -39.96 -15.55
C ASP A 138 3.29 -39.84 -16.02
N ARG A 139 3.67 -38.66 -16.53
CA ARG A 139 5.07 -38.35 -16.88
C ARG A 139 6.05 -38.44 -15.71
N MET A 140 5.58 -38.29 -14.48
CA MET A 140 6.38 -38.39 -13.26
C MET A 140 6.30 -39.79 -12.63
N GLY A 141 5.58 -40.73 -13.24
CA GLY A 141 5.32 -42.06 -12.68
C GLY A 141 4.41 -42.03 -11.44
N LEU A 142 3.64 -40.95 -11.26
CA LEU A 142 2.74 -40.73 -10.14
C LEU A 142 1.30 -41.03 -10.53
N LYS A 143 0.50 -41.51 -9.57
CA LYS A 143 -0.94 -41.75 -9.75
C LYS A 143 -1.74 -40.62 -9.10
N ILE A 144 -2.91 -40.32 -9.66
CA ILE A 144 -3.87 -39.42 -9.02
C ILE A 144 -4.29 -40.04 -7.67
N PRO A 145 -4.18 -39.32 -6.55
CA PRO A 145 -4.73 -39.76 -5.27
C PRO A 145 -6.24 -39.95 -5.41
N THR A 146 -6.76 -41.13 -5.09
CA THR A 146 -8.20 -41.34 -4.88
C THR A 146 -8.61 -40.63 -3.60
N ALA A 147 -9.68 -39.83 -3.68
CA ALA A 147 -10.30 -39.16 -2.54
C ALA A 147 -10.95 -40.16 -1.58
#